data_AF-A0A5C7PJ30-F1
#
_entry.id   AF-A0A5C7PJ30-F1
#
_cell.length_a   1.000
_cell.length_b   1.000
_cell.length_c   1.000
_cell.angle_alpha   90.00
_cell.angle_beta   90.00
_cell.angle_gamma   90.00
#
_symmetry.space_group_name_H-M   'P 1'
#
loop_
_entity.id
_entity.type
_entity.pdbx_description
1 polymer ?
#
loop_
_entity_poly.entity_id
_entity_poly.type
_entity_poly.pdbx_seq_one_letter_code
_entity_poly.pdbx_strand_id
1 'polypeptide(L)'
;MNIEDITIKQARELAALFCPTQQKPTPPPHPLWFPGNRVFIRTVTHHHTGEVVSFDEREIVLKNAAWIADDGRFSNAIASGEFEEVEPFPDGAIVVIGRGSIIDAVGISALPRSLK
;
A
#
# COMPACT_ATOMS: atom_id res chain seq x y z
N MET A 1 -31.50 -5.48 37.98
CA MET A 1 -30.37 -6.41 38.14
C MET A 1 -29.21 -5.58 38.64
N ASN A 2 -28.62 -5.92 39.78
CA ASN A 2 -27.52 -5.13 40.34
C ASN A 2 -26.22 -5.54 39.66
N ILE A 3 -25.39 -4.57 39.29
CA ILE A 3 -24.13 -4.84 38.58
C ILE A 3 -23.08 -5.47 39.50
N GLU A 4 -23.32 -5.44 40.81
CA GLU A 4 -22.45 -6.03 41.82
C GLU A 4 -22.71 -7.53 42.04
N ASP A 5 -23.82 -8.06 41.51
CA ASP A 5 -24.23 -9.46 41.72
C ASP A 5 -23.88 -10.37 40.53
N ILE A 6 -23.10 -9.89 39.56
CA ILE A 6 -22.77 -10.68 38.37
C ILE A 6 -21.69 -11.71 38.69
N THR A 7 -21.89 -12.94 38.25
CA THR A 7 -20.87 -13.97 38.36
C THR A 7 -19.76 -13.78 37.33
N ILE A 8 -18.55 -14.26 37.63
CA ILE A 8 -17.41 -14.25 36.69
C ILE A 8 -17.77 -14.90 35.35
N LYS A 9 -18.64 -15.93 35.35
CA LYS A 9 -19.12 -16.58 34.13
C LYS A 9 -19.97 -15.63 33.28
N GLN A 10 -20.94 -14.94 33.89
CA GLN A 10 -21.78 -13.97 33.20
C GLN A 10 -20.97 -12.76 32.72
N ALA A 11 -19.98 -12.31 33.50
CA ALA A 11 -19.05 -11.26 33.08
C ALA A 11 -18.31 -11.65 31.79
N ARG A 12 -17.86 -12.91 31.68
CA ARG A 12 -17.18 -13.43 30.48
C ARG A 12 -18.10 -13.56 29.28
N GLU A 13 -19.34 -14.02 29.49
CA GLU A 13 -20.35 -14.11 28.42
C GLU A 13 -20.74 -12.72 27.91
N LEU A 14 -20.92 -11.76 28.81
CA LEU A 14 -21.18 -10.35 28.47
C LEU A 14 -19.99 -9.73 27.73
N ALA A 15 -18.76 -9.96 28.21
CA ALA A 15 -17.56 -9.52 27.52
C ALA A 15 -17.45 -10.14 26.11
N ALA A 16 -17.87 -11.39 25.90
CA ALA A 16 -17.87 -12.00 24.56
C ALA A 16 -18.90 -11.38 23.60
N LEU A 17 -19.97 -10.76 24.12
CA LEU A 17 -20.99 -10.06 23.33
C LEU A 17 -20.57 -8.64 22.95
N PHE A 18 -19.80 -7.97 23.81
CA PHE A 18 -19.48 -6.54 23.66
C PHE A 18 -18.00 -6.24 23.37
N CYS A 19 -17.08 -7.16 23.65
CA CYS A 19 -15.74 -7.06 23.11
C CYS A 19 -15.77 -7.59 21.68
N PRO A 20 -15.54 -6.76 20.65
CA PRO A 20 -15.10 -7.31 19.37
C PRO A 20 -13.89 -8.20 19.69
N THR A 21 -13.91 -9.45 19.20
CA THR A 21 -12.78 -10.39 19.27
C THR A 21 -11.49 -9.59 19.25
N GLN A 22 -10.70 -9.63 20.33
CA GLN A 22 -9.52 -8.78 20.49
C GLN A 22 -8.73 -8.78 19.18
N GLN A 23 -8.91 -7.72 18.37
CA GLN A 23 -8.23 -7.63 17.08
C GLN A 23 -6.77 -7.54 17.46
N LYS A 24 -6.00 -8.55 17.05
CA LYS A 24 -4.57 -8.59 17.27
C LYS A 24 -4.02 -7.22 16.85
N PRO A 25 -3.25 -6.52 17.70
CA PRO A 25 -2.78 -5.18 17.37
C PRO A 25 -2.10 -5.23 16.01
N THR A 26 -2.68 -4.54 15.04
CA THR A 26 -2.13 -4.49 13.69
C THR A 26 -0.81 -3.73 13.79
N PRO A 27 0.32 -4.34 13.39
CA PRO A 27 1.57 -3.62 13.37
C PRO A 27 1.43 -2.34 12.53
N PRO A 28 2.10 -1.24 12.92
CA PRO A 28 2.04 -0.02 12.15
C PRO A 28 2.49 -0.31 10.71
N PRO A 29 1.83 0.31 9.71
CA PRO A 29 2.19 0.10 8.31
C PRO A 29 3.62 0.57 8.07
N HIS A 30 4.29 -0.08 7.11
CA HIS A 30 5.65 0.28 6.73
C HIS A 30 5.70 1.75 6.24
N PRO A 31 6.70 2.56 6.66
CA PRO A 31 6.75 3.98 6.34
C PRO A 31 6.71 4.31 4.85
N LEU A 32 7.16 3.38 4.00
CA LEU A 32 7.10 3.49 2.53
C LEU A 32 5.69 3.84 2.02
N TRP A 33 4.64 3.39 2.71
CA TRP A 33 3.26 3.62 2.30
C TRP A 33 2.70 4.97 2.73
N PHE A 34 3.43 5.78 3.50
CA PHE A 34 2.90 7.07 3.91
C PHE A 34 2.68 8.02 2.71
N PRO A 35 1.58 8.80 2.71
CA PRO A 35 1.28 9.71 1.62
C PRO A 35 2.43 10.67 1.32
N GLY A 36 2.64 10.96 0.03
CA GLY A 36 3.74 11.78 -0.46
C GLY A 36 5.01 11.00 -0.83
N ASN A 37 5.13 9.74 -0.41
CA ASN A 37 6.25 8.90 -0.83
C ASN A 37 6.13 8.50 -2.29
N ARG A 38 7.25 8.53 -3.00
CA ARG A 38 7.37 8.05 -4.38
C ARG A 38 7.87 6.62 -4.34
N VAL A 39 7.16 5.75 -5.04
CA VAL A 39 7.40 4.31 -5.00
C VAL A 39 7.52 3.73 -6.39
N PHE A 40 8.35 2.70 -6.51
CA PHE A 40 8.33 1.73 -7.60
C PHE A 40 7.76 0.43 -7.03
N ILE A 41 6.72 -0.11 -7.65
CA ILE A 41 5.98 -1.30 -7.21
C ILE A 41 6.05 -2.35 -8.31
N ARG A 42 6.54 -3.55 -7.98
CA ARG A 42 6.48 -4.70 -8.87
C ARG A 42 5.27 -5.55 -8.55
N THR A 43 4.42 -5.74 -9.54
CA THR A 43 3.40 -6.80 -9.53
C THR A 43 3.92 -8.00 -10.33
N VAL A 44 3.07 -9.02 -10.52
CA VAL A 44 3.46 -10.24 -11.27
C VAL A 44 3.82 -9.97 -12.73
N THR A 45 3.17 -9.01 -13.37
CA THR A 45 3.34 -8.74 -14.82
C THR A 45 3.69 -7.29 -15.12
N HIS A 46 3.23 -6.34 -14.30
CA HIS A 46 3.39 -4.92 -14.57
C HIS A 46 4.12 -4.23 -13.42
N HIS A 47 4.98 -3.27 -13.76
CA HIS A 47 5.62 -2.40 -12.79
C HIS A 47 4.97 -1.03 -12.82
N HIS A 48 4.85 -0.42 -11.65
CA HIS A 48 4.23 0.90 -11.51
C HIS A 48 5.14 1.83 -10.72
N THR A 49 5.30 3.05 -11.21
CA THR A 49 5.76 4.16 -10.37
C THR A 49 4.59 5.02 -9.96
N GLY A 50 4.70 5.72 -8.84
CA GLY A 50 3.71 6.73 -8.45
C GLY A 50 3.99 7.34 -7.08
N GLU A 51 3.24 8.39 -6.75
CA GLU A 51 3.23 8.98 -5.42
C GLU A 51 2.06 8.42 -4.61
N VAL A 52 2.32 7.91 -3.41
CA VAL A 52 1.27 7.37 -2.55
C VAL A 52 0.34 8.49 -2.09
N VAL A 53 -0.96 8.25 -2.24
CA VAL A 53 -2.04 9.14 -1.78
C VAL A 53 -2.66 8.59 -0.51
N SER A 54 -2.94 7.28 -0.50
CA SER A 54 -3.52 6.55 0.63
C SER A 54 -3.25 5.06 0.48
N PHE A 55 -3.47 4.32 1.55
CA PHE A 55 -3.40 2.86 1.55
C PHE A 55 -4.32 2.32 2.64
N ASP A 56 -4.76 1.08 2.47
CA ASP A 56 -5.42 0.29 3.51
C ASP A 56 -4.87 -1.14 3.50
N GLU A 57 -5.60 -2.09 4.08
CA GLU A 57 -5.18 -3.51 4.13
C GLU A 57 -5.21 -4.19 2.76
N ARG A 58 -5.96 -3.67 1.79
CA ARG A 58 -6.24 -4.28 0.49
C ARG A 58 -5.56 -3.55 -0.65
N GLU A 59 -5.43 -2.23 -0.57
CA GLU A 59 -5.07 -1.40 -1.71
C GLU A 59 -4.02 -0.34 -1.36
N ILE A 60 -3.27 0.08 -2.38
CA ILE A 60 -2.41 1.26 -2.38
C ILE A 60 -2.89 2.16 -3.51
N VAL A 61 -3.12 3.42 -3.19
CA VAL A 61 -3.63 4.42 -4.13
C VAL A 61 -2.50 5.35 -4.51
N LEU A 62 -2.25 5.46 -5.81
CA LEU A 62 -1.19 6.28 -6.39
C LEU A 62 -1.76 7.40 -7.23
N LYS A 63 -1.08 8.55 -7.23
CA LYS A 63 -1.23 9.63 -8.22
C LYS A 63 0.07 9.80 -9.00
N ASN A 64 0.02 10.52 -10.12
CA ASN A 64 1.17 10.76 -10.99
C ASN A 64 1.86 9.44 -11.38
N ALA A 65 1.08 8.39 -11.60
CA ALA A 65 1.60 7.04 -11.77
C ALA A 65 1.98 6.78 -13.23
N ALA A 66 2.96 5.92 -13.47
CA ALA A 66 3.29 5.41 -14.79
C ALA A 66 3.34 3.88 -14.78
N TRP A 67 2.88 3.26 -15.85
CA TRP A 67 3.22 1.88 -16.15
C TRP A 67 4.65 1.86 -16.71
N ILE A 68 5.48 0.98 -16.15
CA ILE A 68 6.83 0.74 -16.60
C ILE A 68 6.84 -0.63 -17.29
N ALA A 69 6.94 -0.63 -18.61
CA ALA A 69 6.93 -1.86 -19.42
C ALA A 69 8.33 -2.50 -19.48
N ASP A 70 9.39 -1.68 -19.48
CA ASP A 70 10.78 -2.10 -19.41
C ASP A 70 11.57 -1.21 -18.43
N ASP A 71 12.03 -1.83 -17.34
CA ASP A 71 12.87 -1.19 -16.32
C ASP A 71 14.37 -1.23 -16.67
N GLY A 72 14.77 -1.94 -17.71
CA GLY A 72 16.17 -2.13 -18.09
C GLY A 72 16.95 -2.88 -17.02
N ARG A 73 18.15 -2.38 -16.67
CA ARG A 73 18.94 -2.99 -15.58
C ARG A 73 18.39 -2.52 -14.23
N PHE A 74 17.51 -3.32 -13.63
CA PHE A 74 16.79 -2.99 -12.38
C PHE A 74 17.60 -2.25 -11.30
N SER A 75 18.76 -2.77 -10.90
CA SER A 75 19.60 -2.10 -9.88
C SER A 75 20.02 -0.68 -10.27
N ASN A 76 20.30 -0.45 -11.55
CA ASN A 76 20.65 0.88 -12.05
C ASN A 76 19.39 1.75 -12.13
N ALA A 77 18.29 1.20 -12.64
CA ALA A 77 17.02 1.90 -12.78
C ALA A 77 16.47 2.42 -11.46
N ILE A 78 16.55 1.62 -10.38
CA ILE A 78 16.15 2.07 -9.04
C ILE A 78 17.10 3.15 -8.49
N ALA A 79 18.40 3.05 -8.77
CA ALA A 79 19.36 4.05 -8.32
C ALA A 79 19.24 5.38 -9.08
N SER A 80 18.95 5.35 -10.39
CA SER A 80 18.85 6.53 -11.24
C SER A 80 17.45 7.14 -11.29
N GLY A 81 16.40 6.31 -11.15
CA GLY A 81 15.01 6.69 -11.46
C GLY A 81 14.70 6.72 -12.96
N GLU A 82 15.57 6.17 -13.79
CA GLU A 82 15.44 6.13 -15.25
C GLU A 82 15.07 4.72 -15.71
N PHE A 83 14.10 4.63 -16.62
CA PHE A 83 13.55 3.37 -17.15
C PHE A 83 13.60 3.37 -18.68
N GLU A 84 13.50 2.20 -19.30
CA GLU A 84 13.63 2.07 -20.76
C GLU A 84 12.31 2.32 -21.51
N GLU A 85 11.18 1.85 -20.96
CA GLU A 85 9.85 2.07 -21.56
C GLU A 85 8.87 2.52 -20.48
N VAL A 86 8.30 3.72 -20.67
CA VAL A 86 7.47 4.41 -19.67
C VAL A 86 6.18 4.89 -20.32
N GLU A 87 5.06 4.45 -19.76
CA GLU A 87 3.72 4.92 -20.14
C GLU A 87 3.04 5.62 -18.95
N PRO A 88 3.09 6.96 -18.87
CA PRO A 88 2.41 7.71 -17.84
C PRO A 88 0.88 7.56 -17.97
N PHE A 89 0.21 7.26 -16.85
CA PHE A 89 -1.25 7.40 -16.82
C PHE A 89 -1.64 8.88 -17.01
N PRO A 90 -2.83 9.16 -17.59
CA PRO A 90 -3.30 10.53 -17.82
C PRO A 90 -3.22 11.40 -16.56
N ASP A 91 -3.03 12.71 -16.74
CA ASP A 91 -2.94 13.64 -15.62
C ASP A 91 -4.23 13.64 -14.78
N GLY A 92 -4.05 13.62 -13.46
CA GLY A 92 -5.15 13.51 -12.50
C GLY A 92 -5.72 12.09 -12.33
N ALA A 93 -5.27 11.11 -13.12
CA ALA A 93 -5.68 9.72 -12.93
C ALA A 93 -5.19 9.18 -11.58
N ILE A 94 -6.08 8.43 -10.92
CA ILE A 94 -5.78 7.68 -9.71
C ILE A 94 -5.59 6.22 -10.10
N VAL A 95 -4.48 5.64 -9.68
CA VAL A 95 -4.16 4.23 -9.91
C VAL A 95 -4.29 3.49 -8.59
N VAL A 96 -5.09 2.43 -8.58
CA VAL A 96 -5.33 1.60 -7.40
C VAL A 96 -4.69 0.24 -7.61
N ILE A 97 -3.79 -0.14 -6.71
CA ILE A 97 -3.06 -1.41 -6.78
C ILE A 97 -3.48 -2.29 -5.60
N GLY A 98 -3.97 -3.49 -5.90
CA GLY A 98 -4.27 -4.49 -4.89
C GLY A 98 -2.99 -5.00 -4.22
N ARG A 99 -2.86 -4.84 -2.90
CA ARG A 99 -1.68 -5.21 -2.09
C ARG A 99 -1.31 -6.68 -2.19
N GLY A 100 -2.28 -7.56 -2.39
CA GLY A 100 -2.05 -8.98 -2.60
C GLY A 100 -1.33 -9.31 -3.92
N SER A 101 -1.24 -8.36 -4.86
CA SER A 101 -0.53 -8.52 -6.14
C SER A 101 0.91 -8.02 -6.12
N ILE A 102 1.34 -7.38 -5.03
CA ILE A 102 2.67 -6.78 -4.91
C ILE A 102 3.68 -7.87 -4.57
N ILE A 103 4.72 -7.99 -5.41
CA ILE A 103 5.89 -8.83 -5.14
C ILE A 103 6.84 -8.07 -4.21
N ASP A 104 7.17 -6.83 -4.57
CA ASP A 104 7.98 -5.92 -3.77
C ASP A 104 7.74 -4.45 -4.17
N ALA A 105 8.27 -3.55 -3.34
CA ALA A 105 8.31 -2.13 -3.65
C ALA A 105 9.54 -1.47 -3.02
N VAL A 106 10.01 -0.41 -3.67
CA VAL A 106 11.12 0.42 -3.21
C VAL A 106 10.77 1.90 -3.33
N GLY A 107 11.36 2.72 -2.46
CA GLY A 107 11.28 4.16 -2.58
C GLY A 107 12.17 4.66 -3.71
N ILE A 108 11.70 5.64 -4.48
CA ILE A 108 12.46 6.25 -5.58
C ILE A 108 12.50 7.78 -5.42
N SER A 109 13.53 8.42 -5.94
CA SER A 109 13.74 9.87 -5.79
C SER A 109 12.90 10.69 -6.78
N ALA A 110 12.60 10.16 -7.96
CA ALA A 110 11.89 10.85 -9.04
C ALA A 110 10.78 9.96 -9.63
N LEU A 111 9.77 10.61 -10.24
CA LEU A 111 8.72 9.92 -10.98
C LEU A 111 8.88 10.16 -12.47
N PRO A 112 9.04 9.11 -13.29
CA PRO A 112 9.08 9.25 -14.73
C PRO A 112 7.66 9.58 -15.23
N ARG A 113 7.51 10.74 -15.89
CA ARG A 113 6.21 11.24 -16.38
C ARG A 113 6.21 11.56 -17.89
N SER A 114 7.32 11.28 -18.56
CA SER A 114 7.43 11.43 -20.02
C SER A 114 7.25 10.07 -20.67
N LEU A 115 6.47 10.02 -21.75
CA LEU A 115 6.37 8.84 -22.61
C LEU A 115 7.75 8.56 -23.21
N LYS A 116 8.23 7.32 -23.07
CA LYS A 116 9.50 6.84 -23.63
C LYS A 116 9.28 5.49 -24.27
#